data_AF-A0A9P1GYP8-F1
#
_entry.id   AF-A0A9P1GYP8-F1
#
_cell.length_a   1.000
_cell.length_b   1.000
_cell.length_c   1.000
_cell.angle_alpha   90.00
_cell.angle_beta   90.00
_cell.angle_gamma   90.00
#
_symmetry.space_group_name_H-M   'P 1'
#
loop_
_entity.id
_entity.type
_entity.pdbx_description
1 polymer ?
#
loop_
_entity_poly.entity_id
_entity_poly.type
_entity_poly.pdbx_seq_one_letter_code
_entity_poly.pdbx_strand_id
1 'polypeptide(L)'
;MVTPGGEVAFITKRLLPESLALREQVGWYTAMLGKHTSVFAVVDALRAAGIDNYAVTEFVQGSKTRRWAVGWSFGPMRPDEHVCRRMDEPSWRSVLPAPVRHDVFAAGAGSVGTERLVAGVNALGQALELAEWVWDEAESSGRGRARQNVWSRAWRRKKMRAEKDGEAGAADLETGLGGKDAACAIGFKLSVVVGFEEVKVICRWTEGHDHLLLESLLGFLRTRISSLMK
;
A
#
# COMPACT_ATOMS: atom_id res chain seq x y z
N MET A 1 30.94 8.68 18.88
CA MET A 1 31.06 7.53 17.97
C MET A 1 31.44 8.07 16.59
N VAL A 2 32.57 7.64 16.02
CA VAL A 2 33.12 8.19 14.77
C VAL A 2 33.19 7.07 13.73
N THR A 3 32.67 7.33 12.53
CA THR A 3 32.79 6.44 11.37
C THR A 3 33.31 7.26 10.18
N PRO A 4 34.20 6.71 9.34
CA PRO A 4 34.67 7.41 8.15
C PRO A 4 33.50 7.89 7.27
N GLY A 5 33.47 9.18 6.94
CA GLY A 5 32.40 9.81 6.16
C GLY A 5 31.07 10.05 6.90
N GLY A 6 31.02 9.77 8.21
CA GLY A 6 29.85 10.01 9.05
C GLY A 6 28.69 9.05 8.80
N GLU A 7 27.53 9.35 9.40
CA GLU A 7 26.35 8.48 9.37
C GLU A 7 25.84 8.20 7.96
N VAL A 8 25.87 9.20 7.07
CA VAL A 8 25.42 9.05 5.68
C VAL A 8 26.30 8.04 4.95
N ALA A 9 27.63 8.17 5.01
CA ALA A 9 28.53 7.25 4.33
C ALA A 9 28.45 5.83 4.91
N PHE A 10 28.26 5.70 6.22
CA PHE A 10 28.04 4.40 6.85
C PHE A 10 26.80 3.71 6.29
N ILE A 11 25.68 4.44 6.17
CA ILE A 11 24.43 3.88 5.64
C ILE A 11 24.56 3.59 4.14
N THR A 12 24.99 4.57 3.34
CA THR A 12 24.95 4.45 1.87
C THR A 12 26.07 3.57 1.30
N LYS A 13 27.22 3.46 1.98
CA LYS A 13 28.38 2.67 1.49
C LYS A 13 28.56 1.33 2.20
N ARG A 14 27.82 1.04 3.27
CA ARG A 14 27.84 -0.28 3.92
C ARG A 14 26.47 -0.91 4.05
N LEU A 15 25.57 -0.32 4.85
CA LEU A 15 24.27 -0.94 5.14
C LEU A 15 23.43 -1.13 3.87
N LEU A 16 23.37 -0.13 2.99
CA LEU A 16 22.60 -0.23 1.76
C LEU A 16 23.15 -1.33 0.83
N PRO A 17 24.45 -1.38 0.47
CA PRO A 17 25.04 -2.50 -0.26
C PRO A 17 24.80 -3.88 0.35
N GLU A 18 24.96 -4.02 1.67
CA GLU A 18 24.69 -5.29 2.37
C GLU A 18 23.22 -5.68 2.26
N SER A 19 22.30 -4.71 2.41
CA SER A 19 20.87 -4.93 2.27
C SER A 19 20.49 -5.35 0.83
N LEU A 20 21.19 -4.85 -0.18
CA LEU A 20 21.00 -5.26 -1.57
C LEU A 20 21.42 -6.70 -1.83
N ALA A 21 22.39 -7.22 -1.06
CA ALA A 21 22.81 -8.62 -1.14
C ALA A 21 21.85 -9.55 -0.37
N LEU A 22 21.42 -9.14 0.82
CA LEU A 22 20.55 -9.95 1.68
C LEU A 22 19.06 -9.90 1.27
N ARG A 23 18.61 -8.77 0.72
CA ARG A 23 17.25 -8.51 0.25
C ARG A 23 16.19 -8.89 1.29
N GLU A 24 15.31 -9.83 0.96
CA GLU A 24 14.16 -10.26 1.76
C GLU A 24 14.52 -11.26 2.87
N GLN A 25 15.79 -11.68 2.99
CA GLN A 25 16.24 -12.46 4.15
C GLN A 25 16.07 -11.69 5.46
N VAL A 26 16.07 -10.35 5.39
CA VAL A 26 15.71 -9.46 6.48
C VAL A 26 14.46 -8.69 6.07
N GLY A 27 13.41 -8.77 6.90
CA GLY A 27 12.13 -8.12 6.58
C GLY A 27 12.23 -6.60 6.50
N TRP A 28 12.97 -5.98 7.44
CA TRP A 28 13.19 -4.53 7.46
C TRP A 28 14.61 -4.23 7.93
N TYR A 29 15.30 -3.39 7.16
CA TYR A 29 16.55 -2.75 7.56
C TYR A 29 16.22 -1.38 8.14
N THR A 30 16.95 -0.96 9.17
CA THR A 30 16.70 0.33 9.82
C THR A 30 18.00 1.00 10.22
N ALA A 31 17.99 2.33 10.19
CA ALA A 31 19.09 3.14 10.68
C ALA A 31 18.55 4.41 11.37
N MET A 32 19.09 4.71 12.55
CA MET A 32 18.83 5.97 13.25
C MET A 32 19.82 7.04 12.79
N LEU A 33 19.33 8.26 12.61
CA LEU A 33 20.04 9.42 12.12
C LEU A 33 20.05 10.53 13.18
N GLY A 34 21.22 11.14 13.35
CA GLY A 34 21.47 12.25 14.27
C GLY A 34 21.29 13.62 13.62
N LYS A 35 21.32 13.72 12.29
CA LYS A 35 21.22 14.99 11.56
C LYS A 35 20.02 15.03 10.62
N HIS A 36 19.33 16.16 10.63
CA HIS A 36 18.20 16.44 9.75
C HIS A 36 18.55 16.24 8.26
N THR A 37 19.68 16.80 7.81
CA THR A 37 20.12 16.71 6.41
C THR A 37 20.49 15.30 5.96
N SER A 38 20.84 14.41 6.90
CA SER A 38 21.19 13.02 6.57
C SER A 38 19.97 12.21 6.12
N VAL A 39 18.76 12.55 6.56
CA VAL A 39 17.52 11.87 6.12
C VAL A 39 17.35 12.01 4.61
N PHE A 40 17.48 13.23 4.08
CA PHE A 40 17.35 13.53 2.66
C PHE A 40 18.37 12.73 1.84
N ALA A 41 19.65 12.79 2.22
CA ALA A 41 20.71 12.08 1.50
C ALA A 41 20.53 10.56 1.51
N VAL A 42 20.02 9.99 2.62
CA VAL A 42 19.74 8.55 2.71
C VAL A 42 18.54 8.17 1.86
N VAL A 43 17.44 8.94 1.92
CA VAL A 43 16.24 8.67 1.11
C VAL A 43 16.53 8.77 -0.38
N ASP A 44 17.32 9.75 -0.81
CA ASP A 44 17.74 9.87 -2.21
C ASP A 44 18.58 8.65 -2.64
N ALA A 45 19.46 8.14 -1.77
CA ALA A 45 20.22 6.92 -2.04
C ALA A 45 19.32 5.67 -2.12
N LEU A 46 18.30 5.55 -1.27
CA LEU A 46 17.32 4.46 -1.34
C LEU A 46 16.56 4.50 -2.68
N ARG A 47 16.06 5.67 -3.07
CA ARG A 47 15.34 5.86 -4.34
C ARG A 47 16.23 5.57 -5.55
N ALA A 48 17.48 6.02 -5.52
CA ALA A 48 18.46 5.72 -6.57
C ALA A 48 18.78 4.23 -6.69
N ALA A 49 18.68 3.48 -5.59
CA ALA A 49 18.81 2.02 -5.57
C ALA A 49 17.50 1.29 -5.98
N GLY A 50 16.44 2.01 -6.36
CA GLY A 50 15.16 1.43 -6.76
C GLY A 50 14.30 0.94 -5.59
N ILE A 51 14.57 1.38 -4.36
CA ILE A 51 13.80 0.99 -3.18
C ILE A 51 12.61 1.94 -3.01
N ASP A 52 11.41 1.39 -3.11
CA ASP A 52 10.12 2.10 -3.04
C ASP A 52 9.34 1.82 -1.74
N ASN A 53 9.70 0.77 -1.01
CA ASN A 53 9.12 0.42 0.28
C ASN A 53 10.04 0.87 1.42
N TYR A 54 9.80 2.08 1.91
CA TYR A 54 10.56 2.65 3.01
C TYR A 54 9.69 3.48 3.95
N ALA A 55 10.22 3.76 5.13
CA ALA A 55 9.57 4.46 6.22
C ALA A 55 10.51 5.51 6.79
N VAL A 56 9.96 6.66 7.18
CA VAL A 56 10.69 7.72 7.85
C VAL A 56 9.90 8.16 9.09
N THR A 57 10.59 8.28 10.23
CA THR A 57 9.99 8.74 11.49
C THR A 57 10.92 9.66 12.26
N GLU A 58 10.34 10.54 13.07
CA GLU A 58 11.08 11.35 14.04
C GLU A 58 10.90 10.78 15.47
N PHE A 59 11.95 10.86 16.26
CA PHE A 59 11.97 10.64 17.70
C PHE A 59 12.26 11.96 18.41
N VAL A 60 11.30 12.43 19.20
CA VAL A 60 11.41 13.67 19.97
C VAL A 60 11.49 13.32 21.45
N GLN A 61 12.66 13.55 22.06
CA GLN A 61 12.88 13.31 23.49
C GLN A 61 13.17 14.65 24.19
N GLY A 62 12.17 15.14 24.93
CA GLY A 62 12.20 16.46 25.54
C GLY A 62 12.21 17.59 24.50
N SER A 63 12.70 18.77 24.88
CA SER A 63 12.65 19.96 24.03
C SER A 63 13.84 20.11 23.06
N LYS A 64 14.95 19.41 23.29
CA LYS A 64 16.23 19.65 22.59
C LYS A 64 16.70 18.50 21.71
N THR A 65 16.36 17.25 22.06
CA THR A 65 16.92 16.09 21.36
C THR A 65 15.94 15.55 20.36
N ARG A 66 16.24 15.78 19.08
CA ARG A 66 15.57 15.16 17.95
C ARG A 66 16.49 14.13 17.31
N ARG A 67 15.92 12.99 16.94
CA ARG A 67 16.55 11.95 16.13
C ARG A 67 15.56 11.54 15.05
N TRP A 68 16.09 11.00 13.97
CA TRP A 68 15.25 10.46 12.89
C TRP A 68 15.59 9.00 12.71
N ALA A 69 14.70 8.25 12.09
CA ALA A 69 15.01 6.91 11.61
C ALA A 69 14.48 6.74 10.20
N VAL A 70 15.25 6.00 9.41
CA VAL A 70 14.85 5.50 8.10
C VAL A 70 14.82 3.98 8.20
N GLY A 71 13.72 3.39 7.74
CA GLY A 71 13.59 1.95 7.54
C GLY A 71 13.31 1.65 6.09
N TRP A 72 13.79 0.52 5.57
CA TRP A 72 13.48 0.06 4.22
C TRP A 72 13.33 -1.45 4.14
N SER A 73 12.57 -1.89 3.14
CA SER A 73 12.31 -3.30 2.88
C SER A 73 12.38 -3.57 1.37
N PHE A 74 12.79 -4.79 1.03
CA PHE A 74 12.65 -5.35 -0.31
C PHE A 74 11.38 -6.19 -0.45
N GLY A 75 10.72 -6.50 0.67
CA GLY A 75 9.50 -7.28 0.67
C GLY A 75 8.29 -6.44 0.27
N PRO A 76 7.21 -7.08 -0.18
CA PRO A 76 6.03 -6.40 -0.71
C PRO A 76 5.15 -5.82 0.39
N MET A 77 5.25 -6.31 1.63
CA MET A 77 4.40 -5.88 2.75
C MET A 77 4.70 -4.43 3.14
N ARG A 78 3.66 -3.59 3.12
CA ARG A 78 3.76 -2.16 3.45
C ARG A 78 3.30 -1.89 4.88
N PRO A 79 4.05 -1.05 5.63
CA PRO A 79 3.66 -0.63 6.96
C PRO A 79 2.42 0.29 6.90
N ASP A 80 1.86 0.63 8.06
CA ASP A 80 0.76 1.58 8.12
C ASP A 80 1.24 3.01 7.84
N GLU A 81 0.35 3.87 7.33
CA GLU A 81 0.62 5.28 7.03
C GLU A 81 1.27 6.00 8.23
N HIS A 82 0.73 5.77 9.44
CA HIS A 82 1.23 6.39 10.66
C HIS A 82 2.63 5.89 11.09
N VAL A 83 3.08 4.76 10.55
CA VAL A 83 4.40 4.19 10.81
C VAL A 83 5.40 4.73 9.78
N CYS A 84 5.04 4.75 8.49
CA CYS A 84 5.98 5.12 7.43
C CYS A 84 6.10 6.61 7.16
N ARG A 85 5.14 7.42 7.61
CA ARG A 85 5.09 8.86 7.34
C ARG A 85 4.91 9.68 8.62
N ARG A 86 5.57 9.29 9.70
CA ARG A 86 5.46 9.93 11.03
C ARG A 86 6.31 11.20 11.14
N MET A 87 6.19 12.08 10.15
CA MET A 87 6.88 13.37 10.07
C MET A 87 5.93 14.40 9.45
N ASP A 88 5.23 15.14 10.31
CA ASP A 88 4.12 16.02 9.88
C ASP A 88 4.59 17.41 9.39
N GLU A 89 5.82 17.81 9.73
CA GLU A 89 6.34 19.12 9.32
C GLU A 89 6.45 19.21 7.79
N PRO A 90 5.99 20.31 7.15
CA PRO A 90 6.01 20.46 5.70
C PRO A 90 7.37 20.27 5.03
N SER A 91 8.46 20.52 5.76
CA SER A 91 9.85 20.34 5.30
C SER A 91 10.18 18.88 4.95
N TRP A 92 9.43 17.90 5.49
CA TRP A 92 9.65 16.47 5.23
C TRP A 92 8.93 15.94 4.00
N ARG A 93 8.04 16.72 3.38
CA ARG A 93 7.19 16.25 2.26
C ARG A 93 7.97 15.58 1.13
N SER A 94 9.18 16.06 0.83
CA SER A 94 10.01 15.51 -0.25
C SER A 94 10.67 14.17 0.10
N VAL A 95 10.77 13.80 1.38
CA VAL A 95 11.38 12.53 1.82
C VAL A 95 10.37 11.48 2.23
N LEU A 96 9.12 11.87 2.51
CA LEU A 96 8.07 10.91 2.81
C LEU A 96 7.94 9.88 1.65
N PRO A 97 7.67 8.60 1.95
CA PRO A 97 7.36 7.58 0.93
C PRO A 97 6.10 7.96 0.15
N ALA A 98 5.62 7.11 -0.75
CA ALA A 98 4.28 7.32 -1.31
C ALA A 98 3.20 7.08 -0.23
N PRO A 99 2.04 7.77 -0.29
CA PRO A 99 0.92 7.45 0.58
C PRO A 99 0.47 6.00 0.35
N VAL A 100 0.15 5.30 1.43
CA VAL A 100 -0.47 3.97 1.39
C VAL A 100 -1.95 4.03 1.76
N ARG A 101 -2.44 5.15 2.31
CA ARG A 101 -3.86 5.35 2.63
C ARG A 101 -4.50 6.33 1.64
N HIS A 102 -5.64 5.95 1.07
CA HIS A 102 -6.36 6.75 0.09
C HIS A 102 -7.86 6.77 0.38
N ASP A 103 -8.43 7.96 0.45
CA ASP A 103 -9.89 8.11 0.47
C ASP A 103 -10.43 7.82 -0.94
N VAL A 104 -11.29 6.81 -1.04
CA VAL A 104 -11.94 6.40 -2.30
C VAL A 104 -13.41 6.80 -2.36
N PHE A 105 -13.99 7.21 -1.25
CA PHE A 105 -15.33 7.77 -1.15
C PHE A 105 -15.45 8.63 0.11
N ALA A 106 -16.22 9.70 0.05
CA ALA A 106 -16.60 10.53 1.18
C ALA A 106 -17.99 11.13 0.94
N ALA A 107 -18.83 11.16 1.97
CA ALA A 107 -20.14 11.78 1.95
C ALA A 107 -20.49 12.34 3.33
N GLY A 108 -21.34 13.37 3.41
CA GLY A 108 -21.76 13.93 4.70
C GLY A 108 -22.54 12.91 5.56
N ALA A 109 -22.44 13.02 6.88
CA ALA A 109 -23.18 12.17 7.79
C ALA A 109 -24.70 12.26 7.50
N GLY A 110 -25.37 11.12 7.48
CA GLY A 110 -26.81 11.02 7.16
C GLY A 110 -27.18 11.15 5.68
N SER A 111 -26.24 11.51 4.80
CA SER A 111 -26.50 11.60 3.35
C SER A 111 -26.51 10.24 2.63
N VAL A 112 -25.95 9.21 3.28
CA VAL A 112 -25.79 7.86 2.73
C VAL A 112 -26.18 6.84 3.79
N GLY A 113 -26.89 5.78 3.39
CA GLY A 113 -27.18 4.65 4.26
C GLY A 113 -25.93 3.84 4.56
N THR A 114 -25.39 3.97 5.78
CA THR A 114 -24.15 3.30 6.22
C THR A 114 -24.20 1.79 5.99
N GLU A 115 -25.29 1.13 6.38
CA GLU A 115 -25.44 -0.33 6.20
C GLU A 115 -25.38 -0.75 4.72
N ARG A 116 -26.03 0.02 3.84
CA ARG A 116 -25.97 -0.18 2.38
C ARG A 116 -24.55 0.02 1.86
N LEU A 117 -23.80 0.98 2.39
CA LEU A 117 -22.41 1.22 2.01
C LEU A 117 -21.51 0.06 2.45
N VAL A 118 -21.62 -0.39 3.71
CA VAL A 118 -20.86 -1.52 4.25
C VAL A 118 -21.14 -2.79 3.43
N ALA A 119 -22.41 -3.14 3.23
CA ALA A 119 -22.80 -4.30 2.42
C ALA A 119 -22.33 -4.17 0.96
N GLY A 120 -22.43 -2.98 0.38
CA GLY A 120 -21.98 -2.70 -0.98
C GLY A 120 -20.48 -2.83 -1.17
N VAL A 121 -19.67 -2.39 -0.19
CA VAL A 121 -18.21 -2.56 -0.22
C VAL A 121 -17.83 -4.04 -0.08
N ASN A 122 -18.48 -4.79 0.81
CA ASN A 122 -18.24 -6.23 0.94
C ASN A 122 -18.60 -6.97 -0.36
N ALA A 123 -19.79 -6.73 -0.90
CA ALA A 123 -20.25 -7.33 -2.16
C ALA A 123 -19.34 -6.97 -3.35
N LEU A 124 -18.81 -5.74 -3.39
CA LEU A 124 -17.84 -5.33 -4.41
C LEU A 124 -16.56 -6.17 -4.33
N GLY A 125 -16.04 -6.42 -3.12
CA GLY A 125 -14.86 -7.27 -2.91
C GLY A 125 -15.11 -8.72 -3.29
N GLN A 126 -16.25 -9.29 -2.88
CA GLN A 126 -16.67 -10.65 -3.21
C GLN A 126 -16.88 -10.88 -4.73
N ALA A 127 -17.28 -9.84 -5.46
CA ALA A 127 -17.50 -9.92 -6.91
C ALA A 127 -16.20 -9.89 -7.74
N LEU A 128 -15.05 -9.59 -7.12
CA LEU A 128 -13.75 -9.59 -7.77
C LEU A 128 -13.11 -10.98 -7.68
N GLU A 129 -12.40 -11.39 -8.73
CA GLU A 129 -11.59 -12.63 -8.76
C GLU A 129 -10.27 -12.43 -8.00
N LEU A 130 -10.38 -12.15 -6.71
CA LEU A 130 -9.25 -11.98 -5.81
C LEU A 130 -8.68 -13.35 -5.43
N ALA A 131 -7.37 -13.41 -5.18
CA ALA A 131 -6.76 -14.60 -4.59
C ALA A 131 -7.24 -14.81 -3.15
N GLU A 132 -7.56 -13.72 -2.45
CA GLU A 132 -8.10 -13.72 -1.10
C GLU A 132 -9.01 -12.51 -0.90
N TRP A 133 -10.17 -12.72 -0.27
CA TRP A 133 -11.02 -11.67 0.27
C TRP A 133 -11.51 -12.08 1.66
N VAL A 134 -11.11 -11.35 2.69
CA VAL A 134 -11.51 -11.61 4.08
C VAL A 134 -12.20 -10.38 4.63
N TRP A 135 -13.47 -10.54 5.00
CA TRP A 135 -14.28 -9.49 5.59
C TRP A 135 -14.27 -9.59 7.12
N ASP A 136 -14.17 -8.43 7.77
CA ASP A 136 -14.24 -8.24 9.21
C ASP A 136 -15.46 -7.37 9.52
N GLU A 137 -16.52 -8.02 10.02
CA GLU A 137 -17.79 -7.36 10.35
C GLU A 137 -17.63 -6.35 11.50
N ALA A 138 -16.75 -6.64 12.47
CA ALA A 138 -16.56 -5.77 13.63
C ALA A 138 -15.87 -4.45 13.24
N GLU A 139 -14.91 -4.52 12.30
CA GLU A 139 -14.23 -3.33 11.77
C GLU A 139 -14.91 -2.70 10.55
N SER A 140 -15.99 -3.31 10.03
CA SER A 140 -16.61 -2.92 8.75
C SER A 140 -15.56 -2.77 7.64
N SER A 141 -14.68 -3.77 7.53
CA SER A 141 -13.52 -3.71 6.65
C SER A 141 -13.24 -5.03 5.94
N GLY A 142 -12.68 -4.95 4.73
CA GLY A 142 -12.31 -6.11 3.93
C GLY A 142 -10.87 -6.06 3.47
N ARG A 143 -10.13 -7.17 3.59
CA ARG A 143 -8.77 -7.33 3.07
C ARG A 143 -8.81 -8.15 1.79
N GLY A 144 -8.28 -7.58 0.71
CA GLY A 144 -8.19 -8.20 -0.61
C GLY A 144 -6.76 -8.39 -1.07
N ARG A 145 -6.47 -9.52 -1.71
CA ARG A 145 -5.20 -9.78 -2.40
C ARG A 145 -5.45 -10.20 -3.83
N ALA A 146 -4.77 -9.57 -4.78
CA ALA A 146 -4.90 -9.86 -6.19
C ALA A 146 -3.53 -10.19 -6.81
N ARG A 147 -3.50 -11.22 -7.64
CA ARG A 147 -2.31 -11.60 -8.43
C ARG A 147 -2.11 -10.72 -9.67
N GLN A 148 -3.14 -9.99 -10.09
CA GLN A 148 -3.11 -9.11 -11.24
C GLN A 148 -4.30 -8.14 -11.25
N ASN A 149 -4.43 -7.33 -12.30
CA ASN A 149 -5.50 -6.36 -12.47
C ASN A 149 -6.86 -6.99 -12.86
N VAL A 150 -7.53 -7.58 -11.87
CA VAL A 150 -8.81 -8.29 -12.03
C VAL A 150 -10.05 -7.36 -12.11
N TRP A 151 -9.88 -6.05 -11.96
CA TRP A 151 -10.96 -5.07 -12.13
C TRP A 151 -10.95 -4.40 -13.51
N SER A 152 -9.87 -4.57 -14.28
CA SER A 152 -9.74 -3.95 -15.59
C SER A 152 -10.86 -4.35 -16.56
N ARG A 153 -11.15 -3.45 -17.51
CA ARG A 153 -12.10 -3.76 -18.59
C ARG A 153 -11.59 -4.88 -19.50
N ALA A 154 -10.28 -5.01 -19.66
CA ALA A 154 -9.66 -6.09 -20.42
C ALA A 154 -9.92 -7.44 -19.73
N TRP A 155 -9.66 -7.52 -18.42
CA TRP A 155 -9.95 -8.71 -17.62
C TRP A 155 -11.42 -9.12 -17.71
N ARG A 156 -12.34 -8.20 -17.45
CA ARG A 156 -13.78 -8.49 -17.51
C ARG A 156 -14.24 -8.97 -18.89
N ARG A 157 -13.64 -8.44 -19.97
CA ARG A 157 -13.92 -8.92 -21.34
C ARG A 157 -13.33 -10.31 -21.60
N LYS A 158 -12.14 -10.60 -21.09
CA LYS A 158 -11.53 -11.94 -21.17
C LYS A 158 -12.40 -12.96 -20.42
N LYS A 159 -12.85 -12.62 -19.21
CA LYS A 159 -13.76 -13.44 -18.41
C LYS A 159 -15.06 -13.78 -19.15
N MET A 160 -15.74 -12.79 -19.71
CA MET A 160 -16.98 -13.02 -20.48
C MET A 160 -16.77 -13.88 -21.74
N ARG A 161 -15.57 -13.91 -22.31
CA ARG A 161 -15.24 -14.82 -23.42
C ARG A 161 -15.00 -16.23 -22.88
N ALA A 162 -14.21 -16.36 -21.82
CA ALA A 162 -13.95 -17.63 -21.17
C ALA A 162 -15.22 -18.35 -20.71
N GLU A 163 -16.18 -17.61 -20.13
CA GLU A 163 -17.49 -18.15 -19.73
C GLU A 163 -18.31 -18.67 -20.92
N LYS A 164 -18.15 -18.08 -22.10
CA LYS A 164 -18.79 -18.55 -23.35
C LYS A 164 -18.09 -19.78 -23.93
N ASP A 165 -16.77 -19.83 -23.78
CA ASP A 165 -15.92 -20.89 -24.33
C ASP A 165 -15.83 -22.12 -23.40
N GLY A 166 -16.51 -22.09 -22.24
CA GLY A 166 -16.63 -23.21 -21.31
C GLY A 166 -15.30 -23.61 -20.65
N GLU A 167 -15.05 -24.92 -20.55
CA GLU A 167 -13.86 -25.48 -19.89
C GLU A 167 -12.53 -25.00 -20.51
N ALA A 168 -12.49 -24.84 -21.84
CA ALA A 168 -11.30 -24.35 -22.54
C ALA A 168 -10.98 -22.88 -22.18
N GLY A 169 -12.03 -22.06 -22.02
CA GLY A 169 -11.91 -20.67 -21.59
C GLY A 169 -11.47 -20.53 -20.13
N ALA A 170 -11.99 -21.38 -19.25
CA ALA A 170 -11.61 -21.42 -17.84
C ALA A 170 -10.12 -21.76 -17.65
N ALA A 171 -9.61 -22.74 -18.41
CA ALA A 171 -8.20 -23.11 -18.39
C ALA A 171 -7.28 -21.96 -18.85
N ASP A 172 -7.63 -21.22 -19.91
CA ASP A 172 -6.87 -20.03 -20.36
C ASP A 172 -6.91 -18.89 -19.34
N LEU A 173 -8.01 -18.74 -18.60
CA LEU A 173 -8.11 -17.74 -17.52
C LEU A 173 -7.21 -18.10 -16.33
N GLU A 174 -7.21 -19.36 -15.89
CA GLU A 174 -6.36 -19.85 -14.80
C GLU A 174 -4.86 -19.78 -15.16
N THR A 175 -4.51 -20.14 -16.39
CA THR A 175 -3.12 -20.05 -16.87
C THR A 175 -2.63 -18.59 -16.82
N GLY A 176 -3.51 -17.64 -17.14
CA GLY A 176 -3.22 -16.21 -17.04
C GLY A 176 -3.15 -15.66 -15.60
N LEU A 177 -3.62 -16.38 -14.58
CA LEU A 177 -3.50 -16.01 -13.16
C LEU A 177 -2.20 -16.48 -12.52
N GLY A 178 -1.36 -17.21 -13.25
CA GLY A 178 -0.03 -17.65 -12.80
C GLY A 178 -0.02 -18.83 -11.84
N GLY A 179 -1.10 -19.63 -11.79
CA GLY A 179 -1.21 -20.77 -10.87
C GLY A 179 -1.38 -20.36 -9.41
N LYS A 180 -1.57 -21.33 -8.50
CA LYS A 180 -1.81 -21.08 -7.06
C LYS A 180 -0.60 -20.52 -6.30
N ASP A 181 0.59 -20.58 -6.88
CA ASP A 181 1.84 -20.13 -6.27
C ASP A 181 2.29 -18.74 -6.76
N ALA A 182 1.55 -18.11 -7.68
CA ALA A 182 1.89 -16.76 -8.14
C ALA A 182 1.81 -15.74 -6.99
N ALA A 183 2.88 -14.97 -6.87
CA ALA A 183 3.04 -13.90 -5.90
C ALA A 183 1.89 -12.88 -6.00
N CYS A 184 1.49 -12.34 -4.86
CA CYS A 184 0.49 -11.27 -4.80
C CYS A 184 1.07 -10.02 -5.46
N ALA A 185 0.41 -9.53 -6.52
CA ALA A 185 0.82 -8.29 -7.19
C ALA A 185 0.38 -7.06 -6.38
N ILE A 186 -0.77 -7.16 -5.70
CA ILE A 186 -1.30 -6.08 -4.88
C ILE A 186 -2.24 -6.61 -3.78
N GLY A 187 -1.98 -6.17 -2.56
CA GLY A 187 -2.86 -6.35 -1.42
C GLY A 187 -3.40 -5.01 -0.93
N PHE A 188 -4.66 -4.98 -0.50
CA PHE A 188 -5.31 -3.78 -0.01
C PHE A 188 -6.32 -4.09 1.11
N LYS A 189 -6.63 -3.08 1.93
CA LYS A 189 -7.71 -3.09 2.91
C LYS A 189 -8.69 -1.97 2.58
N LEU A 190 -9.97 -2.31 2.46
CA LEU A 190 -11.06 -1.34 2.40
C LEU A 190 -11.69 -1.22 3.77
N SER A 191 -11.83 0.00 4.28
CA SER A 191 -12.48 0.28 5.56
C SER A 191 -13.58 1.31 5.37
N VAL A 192 -14.78 1.02 5.86
CA VAL A 192 -15.86 2.01 5.97
C VAL A 192 -15.72 2.69 7.33
N VAL A 193 -15.46 4.00 7.32
CA VAL A 193 -15.25 4.80 8.52
C VAL A 193 -16.41 5.78 8.66
N VAL A 194 -17.17 5.64 9.75
CA VAL A 194 -18.29 6.51 10.08
C VAL A 194 -17.81 7.54 11.09
N GLY A 195 -17.64 8.78 10.65
CA GLY A 195 -17.36 9.92 11.52
C GLY A 195 -18.63 10.69 11.86
N PHE A 196 -18.47 11.70 12.73
CA PHE A 196 -19.57 12.59 13.12
C PHE A 196 -20.07 13.46 11.96
N GLU A 197 -19.15 13.96 11.12
CA GLU A 197 -19.49 14.89 10.02
C GLU A 197 -19.60 14.18 8.67
N GLU A 198 -18.90 13.05 8.51
CA GLU A 198 -18.76 12.37 7.23
C GLU A 198 -18.62 10.86 7.39
N VAL A 199 -19.04 10.14 6.35
CA VAL A 199 -18.78 8.71 6.16
C VAL A 199 -17.79 8.57 5.00
N LYS A 200 -16.73 7.80 5.23
CA LYS A 200 -15.65 7.56 4.26
C LYS A 200 -15.50 6.10 3.93
N VAL A 201 -15.05 5.81 2.71
CA VAL A 201 -14.42 4.53 2.40
C VAL A 201 -12.96 4.78 2.08
N ILE A 202 -12.10 4.05 2.76
CA ILE A 202 -10.66 4.24 2.73
C ILE A 202 -10.03 2.97 2.21
N CYS A 203 -9.22 3.10 1.15
CA CYS A 203 -8.39 2.05 0.62
C CYS A 203 -6.97 2.22 1.14
N ARG A 204 -6.48 1.22 1.88
CA ARG A 204 -5.08 1.12 2.27
C ARG A 204 -4.34 0.11 1.40
N TRP A 205 -3.24 0.50 0.81
CA TRP A 205 -2.28 -0.38 0.14
C TRP A 205 -1.44 -1.14 1.17
N THR A 206 -1.54 -2.47 1.18
CA THR A 206 -0.89 -3.32 2.20
C THR A 206 0.22 -4.18 1.64
N GLU A 207 0.21 -4.49 0.34
CA GLU A 207 1.18 -5.36 -0.30
C GLU A 207 1.43 -4.96 -1.76
N GLY A 208 2.69 -4.98 -2.21
CA GLY A 208 3.09 -4.80 -3.60
C GLY A 208 3.94 -3.56 -3.87
N HIS A 209 4.52 -3.51 -5.07
CA HIS A 209 5.42 -2.43 -5.53
C HIS A 209 4.86 -1.65 -6.74
N ASP A 210 3.84 -2.18 -7.42
CA ASP A 210 3.30 -1.58 -8.64
C ASP A 210 2.32 -0.42 -8.33
N HIS A 211 2.84 0.80 -8.41
CA HIS A 211 2.06 2.03 -8.27
C HIS A 211 0.99 2.20 -9.34
N LEU A 212 1.22 1.75 -10.58
CA LEU A 212 0.23 1.88 -11.65
C LEU A 212 -0.95 0.95 -11.40
N LEU A 213 -0.70 -0.23 -10.84
CA LEU A 213 -1.73 -1.15 -10.42
C LEU A 213 -2.56 -0.58 -9.26
N LEU A 214 -1.91 0.06 -8.29
CA LEU A 214 -2.61 0.80 -7.22
C LEU A 214 -3.49 1.92 -7.79
N GLU A 215 -2.97 2.79 -8.65
CA GLU A 215 -3.77 3.88 -9.25
C GLU A 215 -4.97 3.34 -10.04
N SER A 216 -4.78 2.23 -10.76
CA SER A 216 -5.87 1.53 -11.44
C SER A 216 -6.95 1.04 -10.47
N LEU A 217 -6.56 0.45 -9.34
CA LEU A 217 -7.47 0.01 -8.28
C LEU A 217 -8.24 1.20 -7.69
N LEU A 218 -7.54 2.27 -7.33
CA LEU A 218 -8.16 3.47 -6.74
C LEU A 218 -9.18 4.09 -7.69
N GLY A 219 -8.86 4.21 -8.98
CA GLY A 219 -9.79 4.71 -9.99
C GLY A 219 -11.04 3.83 -10.13
N PHE A 220 -10.86 2.51 -10.10
CA PHE A 220 -11.97 1.55 -10.11
C PHE A 220 -12.86 1.70 -8.87
N LEU A 221 -12.27 1.70 -7.67
CA LEU A 221 -12.99 1.80 -6.40
C LEU A 221 -13.81 3.10 -6.31
N ARG A 222 -13.18 4.25 -6.62
CA ARG A 222 -13.86 5.56 -6.64
C ARG A 222 -15.09 5.56 -7.55
N THR A 223 -14.95 4.99 -8.75
CA THR A 223 -16.04 4.90 -9.72
C THR A 223 -17.16 3.98 -9.22
N ARG A 224 -16.82 2.79 -8.73
CA ARG A 224 -17.80 1.78 -8.32
C ARG A 224 -18.55 2.17 -7.06
N ILE A 225 -17.84 2.59 -6.01
CA ILE A 225 -18.44 2.95 -4.72
C ILE A 225 -19.35 4.17 -4.90
N SER A 226 -18.92 5.18 -5.65
CA SER A 226 -19.78 6.34 -5.95
C SER A 226 -21.05 5.94 -6.72
N SER A 227 -20.95 4.95 -7.62
CA SER A 227 -22.12 4.44 -8.35
C SER A 227 -23.06 3.61 -7.48
N LEU A 228 -22.58 2.95 -6.43
CA LEU A 228 -23.41 2.18 -5.50
C LEU A 228 -24.31 3.10 -4.66
N MET A 229 -23.87 4.33 -4.42
CA MET A 229 -24.54 5.32 -3.55
C MET A 229 -25.38 6.36 -4.30
N LYS A 230 -25.45 6.25 -5.63
CA LYS A 230 -26.51 6.91 -6.42
C LYS A 230 -27.81 6.12 -6.34
#